data_AF-A0AAW0J4X7-F1
#
_entry.id   AF-A0AAW0J4X7-F1
#
_cell.length_a   1.000
_cell.length_b   1.000
_cell.length_c   1.000
_cell.angle_alpha   90.00
_cell.angle_beta   90.00
_cell.angle_gamma   90.00
#
_symmetry.space_group_name_H-M   'P 1'
#
loop_
_entity.id
_entity.type
_entity.pdbx_description
1 polymer ?
#
loop_
_entity_poly.entity_id
_entity_poly.type
_entity_poly.pdbx_seq_one_letter_code
_entity_poly.pdbx_strand_id
1 'polypeptide(L)'
;MEHRVKVKSWVEENRASFQPPVCNKLMHQEQLKIMFVGGPNTRKDYHIEEGEEVFYQLEGDMVLRVLEQGKHRDVVIRQGEIFLLPARVPHSPQRFANTMGLVIERRRLESELDGLRYYVGDTANVLFEKWFYCKDLGTQLAPIIQEFFRSEQYRTGKPDPDQLLREPPFPLSTRSVMEPMSLKAWLNGRSRELQAGTSLSLFGDTYETQEGSSTVTMGGQRVGLAPDDSLLVPAGTSYTWERAQGSVALSVTQDPACKKPLR
;
A
#
# COMPACT_ATOMS: atom_id res chain seq x y z
N MET A 1 15.71 20.11 0.96
CA MET A 1 15.91 19.38 2.24
C MET A 1 14.61 18.94 2.89
N GLU A 2 13.44 19.52 2.56
CA GLU A 2 12.14 19.25 3.22
C GLU A 2 11.58 17.82 3.06
N HIS A 3 12.10 17.01 2.14
CA HIS A 3 11.60 15.66 1.89
C HIS A 3 12.46 14.54 2.51
N ARG A 4 13.56 14.88 3.20
CA ARG A 4 14.38 13.88 3.92
C ARG A 4 13.78 13.67 5.30
N VAL A 5 13.43 12.44 5.64
CA VAL A 5 12.79 12.10 6.91
C VAL A 5 13.50 10.91 7.55
N LYS A 6 13.79 10.98 8.84
CA LYS A 6 14.25 9.81 9.59
C LYS A 6 13.05 9.00 10.05
N VAL A 7 12.84 7.82 9.47
CA VAL A 7 11.56 7.10 9.52
C VAL A 7 11.13 6.79 10.96
N LYS A 8 12.01 6.21 11.79
CA LYS A 8 11.67 5.85 13.17
C LYS A 8 11.38 7.06 14.03
N SER A 9 12.16 8.13 13.87
CA SER A 9 11.93 9.39 14.59
C SER A 9 10.56 9.98 14.22
N TRP A 10 10.23 10.02 12.93
CA TRP A 10 8.94 10.53 12.47
C TRP A 10 7.78 9.68 12.98
N VAL A 11 7.90 8.35 13.01
CA VAL A 11 6.88 7.46 13.58
C VAL A 11 6.70 7.73 15.07
N GLU A 12 7.79 7.89 15.83
CA GLU A 12 7.68 8.16 17.27
C GLU A 12 7.05 9.53 17.55
N GLU A 13 7.45 10.57 16.82
CA GLU A 13 6.88 11.92 16.90
C GLU A 13 5.39 11.95 16.58
N ASN A 14 4.92 11.02 15.73
CA ASN A 14 3.53 10.93 15.31
C ASN A 14 2.76 9.77 15.97
N ARG A 15 3.30 9.17 17.05
CA ARG A 15 2.76 7.96 17.69
C ARG A 15 1.26 8.06 18.02
N ALA A 16 0.78 9.25 18.40
CA ALA A 16 -0.61 9.52 18.71
C ALA A 16 -1.59 9.34 17.52
N SER A 17 -1.11 9.44 16.27
CA SER A 17 -1.95 9.27 15.07
C SER A 17 -2.22 7.81 14.73
N PHE A 18 -1.49 6.86 15.32
CA PHE A 18 -1.53 5.45 14.96
C PHE A 18 -2.42 4.59 15.86
N GLN A 19 -3.27 5.25 16.65
CA GLN A 19 -4.30 4.63 17.47
C GLN A 19 -5.69 5.14 17.05
N PRO A 20 -6.78 4.43 17.40
CA PRO A 20 -8.14 4.91 17.17
C PRO A 20 -8.37 6.31 17.75
N PRO A 21 -9.16 7.18 17.09
CA PRO A 21 -9.96 6.90 15.88
C PRO A 21 -9.21 7.13 14.55
N VAL A 22 -7.96 7.60 14.58
CA VAL A 22 -7.24 8.04 13.36
C VAL A 22 -6.55 6.86 12.67
N CYS A 23 -5.81 6.06 13.45
CA CYS A 23 -5.07 4.86 13.04
C CYS A 23 -4.03 5.01 11.90
N ASN A 24 -3.94 6.13 11.20
CA ASN A 24 -3.02 6.32 10.08
C ASN A 24 -2.53 7.77 9.95
N LYS A 25 -1.38 7.94 9.30
CA LYS A 25 -0.86 9.26 8.94
C LYS A 25 -0.02 9.19 7.68
N LEU A 26 -0.26 10.12 6.75
CA LEU A 26 0.60 10.33 5.59
C LEU A 26 1.91 11.03 6.00
N MET A 27 3.03 10.42 5.63
CA MET A 27 4.36 11.04 5.65
C MET A 27 4.54 11.92 4.41
N HIS A 28 4.08 11.43 3.25
CA HIS A 28 4.08 12.18 2.00
C HIS A 28 2.76 11.95 1.23
N GLN A 29 2.22 13.00 0.61
CA GLN A 29 0.96 12.98 -0.14
C GLN A 29 1.15 13.62 -1.53
N GLU A 30 2.03 13.04 -2.35
CA GLU A 30 2.38 13.58 -3.67
C GLU A 30 1.90 12.66 -4.80
N GLN A 31 2.76 12.35 -5.78
CA GLN A 31 2.49 11.27 -6.74
C GLN A 31 2.53 9.91 -6.03
N LEU A 32 3.50 9.69 -5.15
CA LEU A 32 3.45 8.62 -4.16
C LEU A 32 2.75 9.11 -2.91
N LYS A 33 1.85 8.29 -2.38
CA LYS A 33 1.29 8.44 -1.05
C LYS A 33 2.02 7.44 -0.14
N ILE A 34 2.78 7.96 0.81
CA ILE A 34 3.57 7.16 1.75
C ILE A 34 2.93 7.37 3.11
N MET A 35 2.34 6.31 3.68
CA MET A 35 1.61 6.39 4.93
C MET A 35 2.03 5.31 5.92
N PHE A 36 1.92 5.65 7.20
CA PHE A 36 2.08 4.72 8.31
C PHE A 36 0.73 4.49 8.96
N VAL A 37 0.47 3.23 9.32
CA VAL A 37 -0.83 2.78 9.82
C VAL A 37 -0.63 1.87 11.02
N GLY A 38 -1.24 2.23 12.14
CA GLY A 38 -1.30 1.41 13.35
C GLY A 38 -2.66 0.75 13.57
N GLY A 39 -2.98 0.47 14.82
CA GLY A 39 -4.20 -0.22 15.22
C GLY A 39 -4.49 -0.14 16.73
N PRO A 40 -5.57 -0.79 17.20
CA PRO A 40 -6.37 -1.78 16.49
C PRO A 40 -7.33 -1.13 15.47
N ASN A 41 -7.44 -1.74 14.29
CA ASN A 41 -8.41 -1.37 13.27
C ASN A 41 -8.81 -2.62 12.47
N THR A 42 -9.97 -3.18 12.78
CA THR A 42 -10.55 -4.32 12.06
C THR A 42 -11.82 -3.88 11.35
N ARG A 43 -11.98 -4.30 10.09
CA ARG A 43 -13.03 -3.78 9.22
C ARG A 43 -13.55 -4.88 8.28
N LYS A 44 -14.75 -4.69 7.75
CA LYS A 44 -15.41 -5.66 6.84
C LYS A 44 -15.46 -5.20 5.39
N ASP A 45 -15.21 -3.93 5.15
CA ASP A 45 -15.15 -3.40 3.80
C ASP A 45 -13.86 -3.81 3.10
N TYR A 46 -14.00 -4.05 1.81
CA TYR A 46 -12.94 -4.35 0.87
C TYR A 46 -12.73 -3.12 -0.02
N HIS A 47 -11.52 -2.59 -0.01
CA HIS A 47 -11.06 -1.58 -0.94
C HIS A 47 -10.63 -2.25 -2.26
N ILE A 48 -10.89 -1.56 -3.37
CA ILE A 48 -10.52 -1.99 -4.72
C ILE A 48 -9.99 -0.76 -5.43
N GLU A 49 -8.77 -0.83 -5.96
CA GLU A 49 -8.21 0.24 -6.77
C GLU A 49 -7.48 -0.30 -8.00
N GLU A 50 -7.21 0.59 -8.96
CA GLU A 50 -6.50 0.24 -10.19
C GLU A 50 -4.96 0.36 -10.08
N GLY A 51 -4.44 0.93 -8.99
CA GLY A 51 -3.03 0.93 -8.62
C GLY A 51 -2.65 -0.32 -7.80
N GLU A 52 -1.36 -0.43 -7.48
CA GLU A 52 -0.84 -1.48 -6.58
C GLU A 52 -0.57 -0.88 -5.19
N GLU A 53 -0.61 -1.72 -4.15
CA GLU A 53 -0.30 -1.30 -2.77
C GLU A 53 0.88 -2.11 -2.21
N VAL A 54 1.94 -1.42 -1.79
CA VAL A 54 3.07 -2.04 -1.07
C VAL A 54 2.78 -2.01 0.42
N PHE A 55 2.95 -3.14 1.10
CA PHE A 55 2.83 -3.28 2.55
C PHE A 55 4.18 -3.72 3.14
N TYR A 56 4.58 -3.09 4.24
CA TYR A 56 5.72 -3.52 5.04
C TYR A 56 5.43 -3.35 6.53
N GLN A 57 5.59 -4.41 7.33
CA GLN A 57 5.32 -4.34 8.77
C GLN A 57 6.59 -3.97 9.54
N LEU A 58 6.62 -2.79 10.15
CA LEU A 58 7.70 -2.31 11.00
C LEU A 58 7.61 -2.94 12.40
N GLU A 59 6.41 -2.94 12.99
CA GLU A 59 6.13 -3.45 14.33
C GLU A 59 4.87 -4.32 14.31
N GLY A 60 4.98 -5.53 14.86
CA GLY A 60 3.90 -6.52 14.93
C GLY A 60 3.36 -6.99 13.59
N ASP A 61 2.32 -7.80 13.65
CA ASP A 61 1.74 -8.48 12.50
C ASP A 61 0.44 -7.79 12.04
N MET A 62 0.04 -8.02 10.80
CA MET A 62 -1.30 -7.68 10.30
C MET A 62 -1.87 -8.83 9.46
N VAL A 63 -3.17 -8.79 9.22
CA VAL A 63 -3.83 -9.69 8.26
C VAL A 63 -4.45 -8.85 7.15
N LEU A 64 -4.08 -9.10 5.90
CA LEU A 64 -4.74 -8.54 4.74
C LEU A 64 -5.71 -9.58 4.18
N ARG A 65 -7.01 -9.40 4.39
CA ARG A 65 -8.00 -10.27 3.76
C ARG A 65 -8.13 -9.87 2.31
N VAL A 66 -8.05 -10.81 1.39
CA VAL A 66 -8.19 -10.57 -0.06
C VAL A 66 -9.30 -11.43 -0.64
N LEU A 67 -9.90 -10.98 -1.74
CA LEU A 67 -10.71 -11.84 -2.59
C LEU A 67 -9.85 -12.31 -3.78
N GLU A 68 -9.13 -13.41 -3.58
CA GLU A 68 -8.27 -14.02 -4.58
C GLU A 68 -9.07 -15.01 -5.44
N GLN A 69 -9.19 -14.74 -6.74
CA GLN A 69 -9.88 -15.65 -7.69
C GLN A 69 -11.30 -16.04 -7.22
N GLY A 70 -12.02 -15.07 -6.65
CA GLY A 70 -13.39 -15.26 -6.14
C GLY A 70 -13.48 -15.96 -4.79
N LYS A 71 -12.36 -16.19 -4.09
CA LYS A 71 -12.33 -16.82 -2.77
C LYS A 71 -11.69 -15.90 -1.73
N HIS A 72 -12.28 -15.86 -0.55
CA HIS A 72 -11.67 -15.16 0.59
C HIS A 72 -10.40 -15.88 1.02
N ARG A 73 -9.34 -15.10 1.23
CA ARG A 73 -8.07 -15.58 1.74
C ARG A 73 -7.48 -14.55 2.70
N ASP A 74 -6.97 -15.02 3.82
CA ASP A 74 -6.24 -14.20 4.77
C ASP A 74 -4.74 -14.29 4.47
N VAL A 75 -4.13 -13.14 4.14
CA VAL A 75 -2.68 -13.02 3.96
C VAL A 75 -2.10 -12.44 5.25
N VAL A 76 -1.40 -13.27 6.02
CA VAL A 76 -0.71 -12.83 7.24
C VAL A 76 0.62 -12.18 6.86
N ILE A 77 0.77 -10.89 7.14
CA ILE A 77 2.01 -10.13 6.91
C ILE A 77 2.64 -9.91 8.29
N ARG A 78 3.73 -10.61 8.58
CA ARG A 78 4.40 -10.56 9.88
C ARG A 78 5.38 -9.40 9.96
N GLN A 79 5.78 -9.06 11.19
CA GLN A 79 6.82 -8.07 11.43
C GLN A 79 8.09 -8.35 10.60
N GLY A 80 8.55 -7.35 9.85
CA GLY A 80 9.70 -7.41 8.97
C GLY A 80 9.44 -8.06 7.61
N GLU A 81 8.20 -8.49 7.33
CA GLU A 81 7.79 -8.95 6.01
C GLU A 81 7.33 -7.78 5.13
N ILE A 82 7.67 -7.88 3.85
CA ILE A 82 7.20 -7.01 2.78
C ILE A 82 6.30 -7.79 1.83
N PHE A 83 5.27 -7.13 1.31
CA PHE A 83 4.25 -7.71 0.47
C PHE A 83 3.77 -6.68 -0.55
N LEU A 84 3.48 -7.12 -1.77
CA LEU A 84 2.93 -6.27 -2.83
C LEU A 84 1.58 -6.82 -3.27
N LEU A 85 0.55 -5.98 -3.21
CA LEU A 85 -0.77 -6.30 -3.70
C LEU A 85 -0.93 -5.86 -5.16
N PRO A 86 -1.23 -6.79 -6.09
CA PRO A 86 -1.52 -6.42 -7.47
C PRO A 86 -2.78 -5.57 -7.60
N ALA A 87 -2.83 -4.77 -8.67
CA ALA A 87 -4.00 -3.95 -8.98
C ALA A 87 -5.29 -4.74 -9.07
N ARG A 88 -6.40 -4.11 -8.65
CA ARG A 88 -7.78 -4.60 -8.77
C ARG A 88 -8.09 -5.86 -7.97
N VAL A 89 -7.28 -6.17 -6.95
CA VAL A 89 -7.59 -7.20 -5.95
C VAL A 89 -8.41 -6.55 -4.82
N PRO A 90 -9.65 -7.00 -4.56
CA PRO A 90 -10.38 -6.54 -3.38
C PRO A 90 -9.62 -6.95 -2.12
N HIS A 91 -9.38 -5.99 -1.23
CA HIS A 91 -8.60 -6.23 -0.02
C HIS A 91 -9.15 -5.48 1.21
N SER A 92 -9.05 -6.09 2.40
CA SER A 92 -9.56 -5.59 3.67
C SER A 92 -8.49 -5.73 4.76
N PRO A 93 -7.74 -4.67 5.07
CA PRO A 93 -6.65 -4.72 6.04
C PRO A 93 -7.18 -4.80 7.47
N GLN A 94 -6.63 -5.74 8.25
CA GLN A 94 -6.91 -5.96 9.66
C GLN A 94 -5.65 -5.69 10.46
N ARG A 95 -5.67 -4.68 11.34
CA ARG A 95 -4.53 -4.27 12.15
C ARG A 95 -4.82 -4.45 13.63
N PHE A 96 -3.82 -4.92 14.37
CA PHE A 96 -3.93 -5.18 15.80
C PHE A 96 -3.35 -4.01 16.62
N ALA A 97 -3.61 -4.01 17.92
CA ALA A 97 -3.05 -3.02 18.82
C ALA A 97 -1.51 -3.10 18.86
N ASN A 98 -0.85 -1.96 19.05
CA ASN A 98 0.61 -1.87 19.13
C ASN A 98 1.35 -2.41 17.89
N THR A 99 0.77 -2.17 16.70
CA THR A 99 1.39 -2.51 15.41
C THR A 99 1.73 -1.24 14.63
N MET A 100 2.69 -1.33 13.71
CA MET A 100 3.07 -0.27 12.79
C MET A 100 3.36 -0.84 11.41
N GLY A 101 2.59 -0.44 10.41
CA GLY A 101 2.82 -0.81 9.02
C GLY A 101 3.03 0.40 8.12
N LEU A 102 3.94 0.27 7.16
CA LEU A 102 4.09 1.16 6.01
C LEU A 102 3.16 0.67 4.90
N VAL A 103 2.43 1.62 4.30
CA VAL A 103 1.71 1.43 3.04
C VAL A 103 2.18 2.47 2.03
N ILE A 104 2.49 2.02 0.81
CA ILE A 104 2.81 2.91 -0.32
C ILE A 104 1.86 2.60 -1.46
N GLU A 105 1.17 3.63 -1.91
CA GLU A 105 0.31 3.62 -3.09
C GLU A 105 0.60 4.89 -3.92
N ARG A 106 -0.07 5.06 -5.07
CA ARG A 106 0.10 6.24 -5.93
C ARG A 106 -1.18 7.04 -6.11
N ARG A 107 -1.01 8.29 -6.48
CA ARG A 107 -2.07 9.13 -7.05
C ARG A 107 -2.75 8.39 -8.21
N ARG A 108 -4.08 8.43 -8.22
CA ARG A 108 -4.89 7.88 -9.31
C ARG A 108 -4.75 8.73 -10.57
N LEU A 109 -4.82 8.10 -11.74
CA LEU A 109 -5.10 8.80 -12.99
C LEU A 109 -6.54 9.33 -12.96
N GLU A 110 -6.83 10.36 -13.75
CA GLU A 110 -8.18 10.94 -13.81
C GLU A 110 -9.25 9.95 -14.29
N SER A 111 -8.83 8.93 -15.05
CA SER A 111 -9.70 7.86 -15.55
C SER A 111 -9.90 6.72 -14.54
N GLU A 112 -9.12 6.67 -13.45
CA GLU A 112 -9.14 5.54 -12.53
C GLU A 112 -10.21 5.70 -11.45
N LEU A 113 -10.89 4.59 -11.15
CA LEU A 113 -11.88 4.51 -10.09
C LEU A 113 -11.39 3.64 -8.93
N ASP A 114 -11.77 4.04 -7.72
CA ASP A 114 -11.70 3.21 -6.53
C ASP A 114 -13.10 2.67 -6.23
N GLY A 115 -13.15 1.51 -5.58
CA GLY A 115 -14.35 0.85 -5.12
C GLY A 115 -14.26 0.49 -3.64
N LEU A 116 -15.36 0.66 -2.92
CA LEU A 116 -15.54 0.12 -1.57
C LEU A 116 -16.69 -0.88 -1.59
N ARG A 117 -16.42 -2.12 -1.19
CA ARG A 117 -17.41 -3.20 -1.16
C ARG A 117 -17.58 -3.80 0.21
N TYR A 118 -18.80 -4.18 0.55
CA TYR A 118 -19.11 -5.13 1.61
C TYR A 118 -19.68 -6.40 0.99
N TYR A 119 -19.40 -7.54 1.61
CA TYR A 119 -19.88 -8.85 1.15
C TYR A 119 -20.89 -9.45 2.13
N VAL A 120 -21.72 -10.37 1.63
CA VAL A 120 -22.69 -11.11 2.45
C VAL A 120 -21.94 -12.18 3.25
N GLY A 121 -21.73 -11.94 4.54
CA GLY A 121 -20.97 -12.86 5.40
C GLY A 121 -19.56 -13.09 4.85
N ASP A 122 -19.17 -14.37 4.75
CA ASP A 122 -17.88 -14.81 4.16
C ASP A 122 -18.05 -15.32 2.71
N THR A 123 -19.14 -14.93 2.04
CA THR A 123 -19.38 -15.27 0.63
C THR A 123 -18.81 -14.19 -0.29
N ALA A 124 -18.58 -14.54 -1.56
CA ALA A 124 -18.18 -13.57 -2.59
C ALA A 124 -19.35 -12.74 -3.15
N ASN A 125 -20.55 -12.85 -2.58
CA ASN A 125 -21.72 -12.07 -3.04
C ASN A 125 -21.65 -10.64 -2.47
N VAL A 126 -21.72 -9.64 -3.34
CA VAL A 126 -21.69 -8.24 -2.94
C VAL A 126 -22.97 -7.88 -2.16
N LEU A 127 -22.81 -7.28 -0.98
CA LEU A 127 -23.89 -6.75 -0.15
C LEU A 127 -24.16 -5.28 -0.46
N PHE A 128 -23.09 -4.49 -0.58
CA PHE A 128 -23.12 -3.07 -0.87
C PHE A 128 -21.84 -2.69 -1.62
N GLU A 129 -21.93 -1.75 -2.56
CA GLU A 129 -20.77 -1.20 -3.23
C GLU A 129 -20.91 0.30 -3.53
N LYS A 130 -19.78 1.00 -3.53
CA LYS A 130 -19.68 2.39 -3.99
C LYS A 130 -18.41 2.55 -4.81
N TRP A 131 -18.52 3.23 -5.95
CA TRP A 131 -17.40 3.53 -6.84
C TRP A 131 -17.20 5.05 -6.91
N PHE A 132 -15.95 5.50 -6.88
CA PHE A 132 -15.63 6.93 -6.81
C PHE A 132 -14.24 7.25 -7.36
N TYR A 133 -14.06 8.48 -7.83
CA TYR A 133 -12.73 9.00 -8.16
C TYR A 133 -11.99 9.39 -6.88
N CYS A 134 -10.90 8.69 -6.58
CA CYS A 134 -10.13 8.87 -5.35
C CYS A 134 -9.07 9.99 -5.49
N LYS A 135 -9.26 11.07 -4.73
CA LYS A 135 -8.30 12.17 -4.55
C LYS A 135 -7.63 12.09 -3.18
N ASP A 136 -8.43 11.86 -2.14
CA ASP A 136 -8.00 11.67 -0.77
C ASP A 136 -8.80 10.53 -0.14
N LEU A 137 -8.16 9.36 -0.03
CA LEU A 137 -8.83 8.12 0.36
C LEU A 137 -9.40 8.21 1.79
N GLY A 138 -8.63 8.77 2.74
CA GLY A 138 -9.05 8.86 4.14
C GLY A 138 -10.30 9.70 4.34
N THR A 139 -10.37 10.86 3.68
CA THR A 139 -11.53 11.76 3.78
C THR A 139 -12.75 11.24 3.01
N GLN A 140 -12.54 10.55 1.88
CA GLN A 140 -13.63 10.04 1.04
C GLN A 140 -14.23 8.72 1.52
N LEU A 141 -13.46 7.87 2.22
CA LEU A 141 -13.98 6.59 2.74
C LEU A 141 -14.95 6.78 3.90
N ALA A 142 -14.69 7.73 4.82
CA ALA A 142 -15.51 7.95 6.00
C ALA A 142 -17.02 8.15 5.68
N PRO A 143 -17.44 9.03 4.75
CA PRO A 143 -18.85 9.19 4.40
C PRO A 143 -19.44 7.94 3.71
N ILE A 144 -18.67 7.20 2.89
CA ILE A 144 -19.15 5.96 2.24
C ILE A 144 -19.40 4.87 3.29
N ILE A 145 -18.51 4.74 4.27
CA ILE A 145 -18.67 3.80 5.40
C ILE A 145 -19.92 4.17 6.22
N GLN A 146 -20.14 5.46 6.49
CA GLN A 146 -21.35 5.92 7.18
C GLN A 146 -22.62 5.66 6.36
N GLU A 147 -22.57 5.81 5.03
CA GLU A 147 -23.66 5.47 4.11
C GLU A 147 -24.02 3.99 4.23
N PHE A 148 -23.01 3.09 4.19
CA PHE A 148 -23.24 1.66 4.38
C PHE A 148 -23.91 1.36 5.73
N PHE A 149 -23.40 1.90 6.85
CA PHE A 149 -23.99 1.63 8.17
C PHE A 149 -25.40 2.21 8.36
N ARG A 150 -25.84 3.14 7.51
CA ARG A 150 -27.21 3.66 7.47
C ARG A 150 -28.09 2.98 6.42
N SER A 151 -27.54 2.07 5.63
CA SER A 151 -28.23 1.43 4.52
C SER A 151 -29.17 0.30 4.97
N GLU A 152 -30.14 0.00 4.11
CA GLU A 152 -31.05 -1.14 4.30
C GLU A 152 -30.31 -2.48 4.20
N GLN A 153 -29.25 -2.53 3.38
CA GLN A 153 -28.38 -3.69 3.21
C GLN A 153 -27.63 -4.01 4.51
N TYR A 154 -27.14 -3.00 5.24
CA TYR A 154 -26.57 -3.22 6.57
C TYR A 154 -27.64 -3.67 7.58
N ARG A 155 -28.83 -3.07 7.54
CA ARG A 155 -29.95 -3.41 8.43
C ARG A 155 -30.46 -4.84 8.25
N THR A 156 -30.53 -5.32 7.01
CA THR A 156 -31.13 -6.62 6.65
C THR A 156 -30.11 -7.73 6.40
N GLY A 157 -28.87 -7.37 6.12
CA GLY A 157 -27.83 -8.30 5.66
C GLY A 157 -28.10 -8.87 4.25
N LYS A 158 -29.01 -8.26 3.49
CA LYS A 158 -29.41 -8.72 2.14
C LYS A 158 -29.04 -7.69 1.08
N PRO A 159 -28.54 -8.13 -0.08
CA PRO A 159 -28.26 -7.24 -1.20
C PRO A 159 -29.56 -6.69 -1.80
N ASP A 160 -29.46 -5.49 -2.35
CA ASP A 160 -30.49 -4.89 -3.22
C ASP A 160 -30.01 -5.00 -4.68
N PRO A 161 -30.60 -5.89 -5.50
CA PRO A 161 -30.17 -6.09 -6.88
C PRO A 161 -30.25 -4.84 -7.76
N ASP A 162 -31.13 -3.89 -7.44
CA ASP A 162 -31.30 -2.66 -8.23
C ASP A 162 -30.22 -1.62 -7.92
N GLN A 163 -29.49 -1.78 -6.79
CA GLN A 163 -28.40 -0.88 -6.38
C GLN A 163 -27.00 -1.43 -6.70
N LEU A 164 -26.88 -2.71 -7.07
CA LEU A 164 -25.61 -3.31 -7.45
C LEU A 164 -25.33 -3.09 -8.93
N LEU A 165 -24.04 -2.91 -9.26
CA LEU A 165 -23.65 -2.89 -10.66
C LEU A 165 -23.71 -4.32 -11.22
N ARG A 166 -24.19 -4.45 -12.47
CA ARG A 166 -24.16 -5.75 -13.18
C ARG A 166 -22.74 -6.26 -13.33
N GLU A 167 -21.81 -5.35 -13.62
CA GLU A 167 -20.38 -5.61 -13.75
C GLU A 167 -19.59 -4.44 -13.12
N PRO A 168 -18.42 -4.69 -12.52
CA PRO A 168 -17.56 -3.62 -12.01
C PRO A 168 -17.06 -2.73 -13.16
N PRO A 169 -16.69 -1.45 -12.88
CA PRO A 169 -16.17 -0.53 -13.90
C PRO A 169 -14.91 -1.03 -14.62
N PHE A 170 -14.20 -1.98 -14.01
CA PHE A 170 -13.07 -2.70 -14.60
C PHE A 170 -13.07 -4.15 -14.11
N PRO A 171 -12.49 -5.10 -14.87
CA PRO A 171 -12.36 -6.49 -14.42
C PRO A 171 -11.56 -6.57 -13.11
N LEU A 172 -12.05 -7.33 -12.13
CA LEU A 172 -11.27 -7.62 -10.93
C LEU A 172 -10.09 -8.54 -11.28
N SER A 173 -9.05 -8.50 -10.46
CA SER A 173 -7.86 -9.32 -10.67
C SER A 173 -8.17 -10.81 -10.56
N THR A 174 -7.67 -11.58 -11.52
CA THR A 174 -7.65 -13.06 -11.52
C THR A 174 -6.28 -13.61 -11.15
N ARG A 175 -5.30 -12.74 -10.87
CA ARG A 175 -3.94 -13.14 -10.49
C ARG A 175 -3.95 -13.77 -9.11
N SER A 176 -3.10 -14.79 -8.93
CA SER A 176 -2.75 -15.26 -7.60
C SER A 176 -1.95 -14.18 -6.87
N VAL A 177 -2.22 -14.04 -5.57
CA VAL A 177 -1.56 -13.15 -4.64
C VAL A 177 -0.33 -13.86 -4.08
N MET A 178 0.80 -13.15 -4.02
CA MET A 178 2.05 -13.73 -3.54
C MET A 178 2.05 -13.98 -2.03
N GLU A 179 2.97 -14.80 -1.54
CA GLU A 179 3.25 -14.84 -0.10
C GLU A 179 4.09 -13.62 0.31
N PRO A 180 3.83 -13.02 1.49
CA PRO A 180 4.75 -12.07 2.09
C PRO A 180 6.13 -12.70 2.31
N MET A 181 7.18 -11.89 2.23
CA MET A 181 8.56 -12.37 2.41
C MET A 181 9.32 -11.52 3.42
N SER A 182 10.17 -12.16 4.23
CA SER A 182 11.06 -11.44 5.15
C SER A 182 12.07 -10.61 4.35
N LEU A 183 11.96 -9.28 4.46
CA LEU A 183 12.85 -8.35 3.76
C LEU A 183 14.31 -8.58 4.17
N LYS A 184 14.57 -8.78 5.47
CA LYS A 184 15.91 -9.06 5.99
C LYS A 184 16.49 -10.36 5.44
N ALA A 185 15.70 -11.43 5.38
CA ALA A 185 16.17 -12.71 4.85
C ALA A 185 16.48 -12.60 3.35
N TRP A 186 15.63 -11.92 2.59
CA TRP A 186 15.82 -11.66 1.17
C TRP A 186 17.12 -10.87 0.91
N LEU A 187 17.31 -9.76 1.64
CA LEU A 187 18.52 -8.92 1.55
C LEU A 187 19.80 -9.69 1.90
N ASN A 188 19.77 -10.49 2.97
CA ASN A 188 20.92 -11.30 3.38
C ASN A 188 21.29 -12.33 2.31
N GLY A 189 20.29 -12.99 1.71
CA GLY A 189 20.48 -13.97 0.65
C GLY A 189 21.08 -13.38 -0.63
N ARG A 190 20.88 -12.08 -0.87
CA ARG A 190 21.37 -11.35 -2.05
C ARG A 190 22.54 -10.42 -1.76
N SER A 191 23.08 -10.44 -0.54
CA SER A 191 24.11 -9.51 -0.07
C SER A 191 25.33 -9.44 -1.00
N ARG A 192 25.83 -10.57 -1.52
CA ARG A 192 26.99 -10.57 -2.43
C ARG A 192 26.72 -9.81 -3.73
N GLU A 193 25.54 -10.01 -4.33
CA GLU A 193 25.13 -9.33 -5.57
C GLU A 193 24.95 -7.83 -5.32
N LEU A 194 24.27 -7.47 -4.23
CA LEU A 194 24.05 -6.08 -3.84
C LEU A 194 25.37 -5.34 -3.55
N GLN A 195 26.32 -5.99 -2.86
CA GLN A 195 27.64 -5.42 -2.58
C GLN A 195 28.55 -5.34 -3.81
N ALA A 196 28.30 -6.13 -4.85
CA ALA A 196 28.94 -6.00 -6.14
C ALA A 196 28.42 -4.81 -6.97
N GLY A 197 27.43 -4.06 -6.44
CA GLY A 197 26.85 -2.89 -7.09
C GLY A 197 25.61 -3.19 -7.95
N THR A 198 25.18 -4.45 -8.02
CA THR A 198 23.99 -4.86 -8.79
C THR A 198 22.72 -4.39 -8.09
N SER A 199 21.87 -3.64 -8.80
CA SER A 199 20.50 -3.35 -8.35
C SER A 199 19.60 -4.55 -8.66
N LEU A 200 18.76 -4.94 -7.70
CA LEU A 200 17.83 -6.07 -7.82
C LEU A 200 16.39 -5.60 -7.61
N SER A 201 15.44 -6.19 -8.33
CA SER A 201 14.00 -6.00 -8.10
C SER A 201 13.49 -7.07 -7.14
N LEU A 202 12.77 -6.66 -6.09
CA LEU A 202 12.21 -7.57 -5.08
C LEU A 202 11.15 -8.49 -5.64
N PHE A 203 10.32 -7.92 -6.51
CA PHE A 203 9.13 -8.57 -7.03
C PHE A 203 9.31 -8.97 -8.51
N GLY A 204 10.47 -8.67 -9.12
CA GLY A 204 10.79 -8.91 -10.53
C GLY A 204 10.17 -7.87 -11.47
N ASP A 205 10.30 -8.08 -12.78
CA ASP A 205 9.80 -7.19 -13.85
C ASP A 205 8.26 -7.13 -13.92
N THR A 206 7.61 -7.98 -13.14
CA THR A 206 6.17 -7.99 -12.97
C THR A 206 5.66 -6.76 -12.21
N TYR A 207 6.54 -5.99 -11.55
CA TYR A 207 6.15 -4.92 -10.64
C TYR A 207 7.19 -3.77 -10.56
N GLU A 208 6.77 -2.64 -10.01
CA GLU A 208 7.48 -1.36 -10.09
C GLU A 208 8.26 -1.08 -8.77
N THR A 209 9.38 -1.75 -8.53
CA THR A 209 10.22 -1.46 -7.33
C THR A 209 11.69 -1.80 -7.57
N GLN A 210 12.63 -0.95 -7.11
CA GLN A 210 14.08 -1.17 -7.20
C GLN A 210 14.76 -0.90 -5.84
N GLU A 211 16.00 -1.30 -5.59
CA GLU A 211 16.64 -1.13 -4.26
C GLU A 211 18.09 -0.60 -4.26
N GLY A 212 18.44 0.20 -3.23
CA GLY A 212 19.78 0.63 -2.79
C GLY A 212 19.74 1.74 -1.72
N SER A 213 20.86 2.14 -1.08
CA SER A 213 21.01 3.32 -0.18
C SER A 213 22.02 4.33 -0.70
N SER A 214 21.93 5.62 -0.30
CA SER A 214 22.39 6.73 -1.15
C SER A 214 23.03 7.94 -0.48
N THR A 215 23.91 8.59 -1.24
CA THR A 215 23.92 10.04 -1.39
C THR A 215 23.11 10.38 -2.64
N VAL A 216 22.15 11.29 -2.51
CA VAL A 216 21.40 11.83 -3.65
C VAL A 216 21.89 13.25 -3.91
N THR A 217 22.35 13.52 -5.14
CA THR A 217 22.59 14.91 -5.58
C THR A 217 21.35 15.38 -6.32
N MET A 218 20.72 16.45 -5.83
CA MET A 218 19.45 16.98 -6.35
C MET A 218 19.55 18.50 -6.48
N GLY A 219 19.30 19.04 -7.68
CA GLY A 219 19.38 20.50 -7.92
C GLY A 219 20.74 21.13 -7.59
N GLY A 220 21.84 20.37 -7.74
CA GLY A 220 23.20 20.81 -7.40
C GLY A 220 23.56 20.71 -5.91
N GLN A 221 22.64 20.28 -5.04
CA GLN A 221 22.90 20.06 -3.61
C GLN A 221 23.09 18.56 -3.32
N ARG A 222 24.14 18.23 -2.56
CA ARG A 222 24.36 16.86 -2.05
C ARG A 222 23.55 16.66 -0.77
N VAL A 223 22.70 15.63 -0.75
CA VAL A 223 21.95 15.20 0.43
C VAL A 223 22.47 13.83 0.85
N GLY A 224 23.11 13.76 2.03
CA GLY A 224 23.50 12.49 2.64
C GLY A 224 22.29 11.84 3.34
N LEU A 225 22.10 10.54 3.12
CA LEU A 225 21.14 9.73 3.85
C LEU A 225 21.89 8.83 4.86
N ALA A 226 21.59 9.02 6.14
CA ALA A 226 22.06 8.15 7.21
C ALA A 226 21.20 6.86 7.26
N PRO A 227 21.62 5.82 8.01
CA PRO A 227 20.73 4.68 8.27
C PRO A 227 19.39 5.15 8.83
N ASP A 228 18.30 4.60 8.31
CA ASP A 228 16.90 4.94 8.64
C ASP A 228 16.36 6.25 8.01
N ASP A 229 17.19 7.01 7.30
CA ASP A 229 16.69 8.14 6.51
C ASP A 229 15.96 7.65 5.24
N SER A 230 14.83 8.27 4.95
CA SER A 230 14.14 8.23 3.67
C SER A 230 14.24 9.58 2.97
N LEU A 231 14.06 9.58 1.66
CA LEU A 231 13.98 10.79 0.84
C LEU A 231 12.95 10.58 -0.27
N LEU A 232 11.91 11.41 -0.29
CA LEU A 232 11.05 11.52 -1.46
C LEU A 232 11.74 12.40 -2.51
N VAL A 233 11.97 11.86 -3.71
CA VAL A 233 12.44 12.61 -4.88
C VAL A 233 11.23 12.97 -5.75
N PRO A 234 10.85 14.24 -5.87
CA PRO A 234 9.66 14.63 -6.64
C PRO A 234 9.81 14.31 -8.13
N ALA A 235 8.68 14.04 -8.79
CA ALA A 235 8.63 13.78 -10.23
C ALA A 235 9.26 14.94 -11.04
N GLY A 236 9.96 14.60 -12.13
CA GLY A 236 10.68 15.57 -12.96
C GLY A 236 12.00 16.06 -12.38
N THR A 237 12.38 15.63 -11.18
CA THR A 237 13.65 16.01 -10.57
C THR A 237 14.79 15.13 -11.05
N SER A 238 15.77 15.73 -11.73
CA SER A 238 17.02 15.05 -12.05
C SER A 238 17.84 14.83 -10.78
N TYR A 239 18.32 13.60 -10.59
CA TYR A 239 19.18 13.25 -9.48
C TYR A 239 20.26 12.24 -9.88
N THR A 240 21.38 12.27 -9.16
CA THR A 240 22.36 11.18 -9.18
C THR A 240 22.37 10.50 -7.82
N TRP A 241 22.67 9.21 -7.83
CA TRP A 241 22.65 8.36 -6.65
C TRP A 241 23.99 7.60 -6.52
N GLU A 242 24.80 7.99 -5.54
CA GLU A 242 26.03 7.29 -5.14
C GLU A 242 25.78 6.44 -3.89
N ARG A 243 26.26 5.19 -3.83
CA ARG A 243 26.07 4.32 -2.65
C ARG A 243 27.38 4.10 -1.91
N ALA A 244 27.36 4.23 -0.59
CA ALA A 244 28.52 3.86 0.22
C ALA A 244 28.70 2.33 0.22
N GLN A 245 29.95 1.86 0.31
CA GLN A 245 30.23 0.42 0.43
C GLN A 245 29.56 -0.15 1.68
N GLY A 246 28.99 -1.35 1.59
CA GLY A 246 28.28 -1.98 2.71
C GLY A 246 26.84 -1.49 2.90
N SER A 247 26.42 -0.44 2.17
CA SER A 247 25.09 0.15 2.36
C SER A 247 24.00 -0.60 1.57
N VAL A 248 22.79 -0.65 2.13
CA VAL A 248 21.56 -1.19 1.52
C VAL A 248 20.41 -0.23 1.81
N ALA A 249 19.55 0.05 0.82
CA ALA A 249 18.20 0.57 1.06
C ALA A 249 17.27 0.22 -0.10
N LEU A 250 16.13 0.90 -0.22
CA LEU A 250 15.03 0.58 -1.12
C LEU A 250 14.57 1.85 -1.86
N SER A 251 14.22 1.72 -3.14
CA SER A 251 13.60 2.75 -3.97
C SER A 251 12.26 2.28 -4.52
N VAL A 252 11.18 2.94 -4.10
CA VAL A 252 9.83 2.60 -4.56
C VAL A 252 9.41 3.62 -5.61
N THR A 253 8.94 3.12 -6.76
CA THR A 253 8.41 3.95 -7.84
C THR A 253 7.12 3.31 -8.30
N GLN A 254 6.02 4.05 -8.36
CA GLN A 254 4.79 3.54 -8.97
C GLN A 254 4.43 4.43 -10.16
N ASP A 255 4.89 4.06 -11.35
CA ASP A 255 4.68 4.79 -12.59
C ASP A 255 3.43 4.24 -13.32
N PRO A 256 2.32 4.99 -13.39
CA PRO A 256 1.13 4.54 -14.11
C PRO A 256 1.36 4.19 -15.59
N ALA A 257 2.45 4.66 -16.22
CA ALA A 257 2.83 4.22 -17.57
C ALA A 257 3.26 2.74 -17.64
N CYS A 258 3.66 2.16 -16.51
CA CYS A 258 4.03 0.75 -16.37
C CYS A 258 2.85 -0.14 -15.96
N LYS A 259 1.65 0.44 -15.78
CA LYS A 259 0.40 -0.26 -15.45
C LYS A 259 0.17 -1.39 -16.45
N LYS A 260 -0.05 -2.60 -15.92
CA LYS A 260 -0.24 -3.78 -16.75
C LYS A 260 -1.62 -3.73 -17.44
N PRO A 261 -1.71 -4.08 -18.73
CA PRO A 261 -2.99 -4.20 -19.42
C PRO A 261 -3.84 -5.31 -18.76
N LEU A 262 -5.16 -5.19 -18.93
CA LEU A 262 -6.10 -6.25 -18.56
C LEU A 262 -5.69 -7.54 -19.30
N ARG A 263 -5.42 -8.62 -18.57
CA ARG A 263 -5.31 -9.97 -19.13
C ARG A 263 -6.60 -10.73 -18.83
#